data_AF-A0A2N2AWN4-F1
#
_entry.id   AF-A0A2N2AWN4-F1
#
_cell.length_a   1.000
_cell.length_b   1.000
_cell.length_c   1.000
_cell.angle_alpha   90.00
_cell.angle_beta   90.00
_cell.angle_gamma   90.00
#
_symmetry.space_group_name_H-M   'P 1'
#
loop_
_entity.id
_entity.type
_entity.pdbx_description
1 polymer ?
#
loop_
_entity_poly.entity_id
_entity_poly.type
_entity_poly.pdbx_seq_one_letter_code
_entity_poly.pdbx_strand_id
1 'polypeptide(L)'
;MYIIDPKLKGNIRRYFIQCICITIFIYLVISIVDVTMNITLVASIGATTFIVFTMPHRRVSNVRYVLGGYIIGILTGTLCWFFGSTYNFIGLSFAGALAIGISIFFMAITNTEHPPAAAFAFGIVMDGFHLKTIVIMLFILILFQIIKKFTKKWLIDLV
;
A
#
# COMPACT_ATOMS: atom_id res chain seq x y z
N MET A 1 -14.81 -24.81 -0.20
CA MET A 1 -13.76 -23.95 0.38
C MET A 1 -12.83 -24.82 1.19
N TYR A 2 -11.52 -24.80 0.91
CA TYR A 2 -10.53 -25.45 1.76
C TYR A 2 -10.11 -24.49 2.87
N ILE A 3 -10.04 -24.97 4.10
CA ILE A 3 -9.62 -24.16 5.27
C ILE A 3 -8.10 -23.94 5.25
N ILE A 4 -7.33 -24.86 4.65
CA ILE A 4 -5.87 -24.85 4.56
C ILE A 4 -5.48 -24.93 3.08
N ASP A 5 -4.51 -24.12 2.64
CA ASP A 5 -4.06 -24.16 1.23
C ASP A 5 -3.49 -25.56 0.90
N PRO A 6 -4.06 -26.30 -0.08
CA PRO A 6 -3.53 -27.57 -0.53
C PRO A 6 -2.08 -27.50 -1.03
N LYS A 7 -1.58 -26.33 -1.48
CA LYS A 7 -0.19 -26.13 -1.91
C LYS A 7 0.82 -26.17 -0.76
N LEU A 8 0.37 -26.04 0.49
CA LEU A 8 1.24 -25.96 1.67
C LEU A 8 2.10 -27.21 1.83
N LYS A 9 1.51 -28.41 1.71
CA LYS A 9 2.24 -29.69 1.87
C LYS A 9 3.41 -29.84 0.89
N GLY A 10 3.29 -29.30 -0.33
CA GLY A 10 4.35 -29.37 -1.34
C GLY A 10 5.38 -28.24 -1.26
N ASN A 11 5.06 -27.11 -0.64
CA ASN A 11 5.86 -25.88 -0.72
C ASN A 11 6.17 -25.22 0.63
N ILE A 12 6.07 -25.94 1.75
CA ILE A 12 6.18 -25.37 3.10
C ILE A 12 7.47 -24.55 3.33
N ARG A 13 8.60 -24.98 2.75
CA ARG A 13 9.86 -24.23 2.84
C ARG A 13 9.75 -22.84 2.20
N ARG A 14 9.07 -22.72 1.06
CA ARG A 14 8.88 -21.45 0.35
C ARG A 14 7.99 -20.50 1.14
N TYR A 15 6.94 -21.03 1.77
CA TYR A 15 6.09 -20.28 2.70
C TYR A 15 6.90 -19.65 3.83
N PHE A 16 7.71 -20.45 4.55
CA PHE A 16 8.54 -19.94 5.64
C PHE A 16 9.57 -18.92 5.17
N ILE A 17 10.29 -19.20 4.07
CA ILE A 17 11.28 -18.27 3.51
C ILE A 17 10.62 -16.95 3.11
N GLN A 18 9.46 -17.00 2.44
CA GLN A 18 8.72 -15.79 2.05
C GLN A 18 8.31 -14.96 3.27
N CYS A 19 7.75 -15.59 4.31
CA CYS A 19 7.37 -14.90 5.54
C CYS A 19 8.58 -14.24 6.21
N ILE A 20 9.72 -14.93 6.32
CA ILE A 20 10.95 -14.36 6.90
C ILE A 20 11.45 -13.18 6.08
N CYS A 21 11.48 -13.29 4.74
CA CYS A 21 11.86 -12.20 3.87
C CYS A 21 10.92 -10.99 4.01
N ILE A 22 9.60 -11.23 4.10
CA ILE A 22 8.60 -10.18 4.34
C ILE A 22 8.87 -9.48 5.67
N THR A 23 9.09 -10.23 6.75
CA THR A 23 9.34 -9.67 8.08
C THR A 23 10.60 -8.81 8.11
N ILE A 24 11.72 -9.30 7.56
CA ILE A 24 12.97 -8.54 7.47
C ILE A 24 12.75 -7.26 6.67
N PHE A 25 12.05 -7.37 5.54
CA PHE A 25 11.77 -6.23 4.69
C PHE A 25 10.90 -5.16 5.39
N ILE A 26 9.79 -5.57 5.99
CA ILE A 26 8.90 -4.65 6.74
C ILE A 26 9.65 -4.02 7.90
N TYR A 27 10.46 -4.78 8.64
CA TYR A 27 11.25 -4.25 9.75
C TYR A 27 12.22 -3.15 9.28
N LEU A 28 12.94 -3.36 8.18
CA LEU A 28 13.82 -2.34 7.60
C LEU A 28 13.05 -1.09 7.17
N VAL A 29 11.89 -1.25 6.53
CA VAL A 29 11.07 -0.11 6.12
C VAL A 29 10.53 0.66 7.32
N ILE A 30 10.00 -0.03 8.32
CA ILE A 30 9.48 0.57 9.55
C ILE A 30 10.60 1.27 10.34
N SER A 31 11.84 0.78 10.27
CA SER A 31 12.98 1.42 10.95
C SER A 31 13.34 2.79 10.36
N ILE A 32 12.94 3.06 9.10
CA ILE A 32 13.17 4.35 8.41
C ILE A 32 12.01 5.32 8.67
N VAL A 33 10.82 4.79 8.98
CA VAL A 33 9.59 5.55 9.16
C VAL A 33 9.35 5.81 10.64
N ASP A 34 9.05 7.06 11.01
CA ASP A 34 8.54 7.34 12.34
C ASP A 34 7.08 6.85 12.45
N VAL A 35 6.92 5.68 13.07
CA VAL A 35 5.63 4.98 13.22
C VAL A 35 4.64 5.78 14.04
N THR A 36 5.12 6.57 15.01
CA THR A 36 4.25 7.31 15.93
C THR A 36 3.49 8.42 15.23
N MET A 37 4.12 9.03 14.23
CA MET A 37 3.57 10.15 13.46
C MET A 37 2.86 9.72 12.18
N ASN A 38 3.08 8.49 11.68
CA ASN A 38 2.60 8.07 10.35
C ASN A 38 1.99 6.66 10.38
N ILE A 39 1.08 6.40 11.31
CA ILE A 39 0.45 5.08 11.51
C ILE A 39 -0.21 4.59 10.22
N THR A 40 -0.89 5.48 9.50
CA THR A 40 -1.61 5.13 8.28
C THR A 40 -0.67 4.78 7.11
N LEU A 41 0.48 5.46 7.02
CA LEU A 41 1.53 5.13 6.05
C LEU A 41 2.09 3.73 6.33
N VAL A 42 2.37 3.41 7.59
CA VAL A 42 2.90 2.09 7.98
C VAL A 42 1.88 0.99 7.67
N ALA A 43 0.60 1.22 7.97
CA ALA A 43 -0.48 0.28 7.63
C ALA A 43 -0.57 0.04 6.11
N SER A 44 -0.48 1.11 5.32
CA SER A 44 -0.52 1.05 3.85
C SER A 44 0.68 0.29 3.26
N ILE A 45 1.87 0.48 3.83
CA ILE A 45 3.08 -0.27 3.46
C ILE A 45 2.94 -1.74 3.83
N GLY A 46 2.42 -2.06 5.02
CA GLY A 46 2.19 -3.43 5.46
C GLY A 46 1.27 -4.17 4.49
N ALA A 47 0.14 -3.55 4.12
CA ALA A 47 -0.79 -4.11 3.15
C ALA A 47 -0.19 -4.24 1.74
N THR A 48 0.60 -3.28 1.28
CA THR A 48 1.32 -3.39 -0.01
C THR A 48 2.35 -4.50 0.01
N THR A 49 3.09 -4.66 1.12
CA THR A 49 4.05 -5.76 1.28
C THR A 49 3.34 -7.10 1.17
N PHE A 50 2.20 -7.23 1.86
CA PHE A 50 1.39 -8.44 1.78
C PHE A 50 1.04 -8.76 0.32
N ILE A 51 0.48 -7.82 -0.44
CA ILE A 51 0.11 -8.06 -1.85
C ILE A 51 1.33 -8.40 -2.71
N VAL A 52 2.42 -7.65 -2.57
CA VAL A 52 3.62 -7.80 -3.41
C VAL A 52 4.31 -9.15 -3.20
N PHE A 53 4.39 -9.63 -1.95
CA PHE A 53 5.09 -10.86 -1.62
C PHE A 53 4.17 -12.09 -1.56
N THR A 54 2.88 -11.96 -1.27
CA THR A 54 1.98 -13.13 -1.30
C THR A 54 1.46 -13.44 -2.69
N MET A 55 1.33 -12.43 -3.56
CA MET A 55 0.78 -12.57 -4.91
C MET A 55 1.71 -11.99 -6.00
N PRO A 56 3.02 -12.35 -6.05
CA PRO A 56 4.00 -11.71 -6.93
C PRO A 56 3.76 -11.89 -8.43
N HIS A 57 3.03 -12.92 -8.86
CA HIS A 57 2.71 -13.16 -10.28
C HIS A 57 1.32 -12.68 -10.69
N ARG A 58 0.49 -12.25 -9.74
CA ARG A 58 -0.85 -11.72 -10.03
C ARG A 58 -0.79 -10.29 -10.56
N ARG A 59 -1.84 -9.90 -11.30
CA ARG A 59 -1.97 -8.53 -11.84
C ARG A 59 -1.98 -7.47 -10.74
N VAL A 60 -2.59 -7.76 -9.59
CA VAL A 60 -2.70 -6.83 -8.45
C VAL A 60 -1.36 -6.35 -7.90
N SER A 61 -0.29 -7.14 -8.05
CA SER A 61 1.05 -6.75 -7.60
C SER A 61 1.89 -6.09 -8.70
N ASN A 62 1.37 -5.95 -9.93
CA ASN A 62 2.12 -5.33 -11.01
C ASN A 62 2.39 -3.85 -10.73
N VAL A 63 3.54 -3.39 -11.22
CA VAL A 63 4.04 -2.01 -11.08
C VAL A 63 2.98 -0.96 -11.41
N ARG A 64 2.20 -1.18 -12.48
CA ARG A 64 1.14 -0.27 -12.92
C ARG A 64 0.02 -0.10 -11.88
N TYR A 65 -0.43 -1.19 -11.24
CA TYR A 65 -1.51 -1.13 -10.26
C TYR A 65 -1.03 -0.47 -8.98
N VAL A 66 0.15 -0.86 -8.49
CA VAL A 66 0.74 -0.29 -7.28
C VAL A 66 1.03 1.21 -7.47
N LEU A 67 1.82 1.61 -8.48
CA LEU A 67 2.15 3.03 -8.68
C LEU A 67 0.93 3.85 -9.08
N GLY A 68 0.12 3.35 -10.01
CA GLY A 68 -1.08 4.05 -10.47
C GLY A 68 -2.04 4.30 -9.32
N GLY A 69 -2.26 3.29 -8.48
CA GLY A 69 -3.04 3.43 -7.28
C GLY A 69 -2.47 4.48 -6.34
N TYR A 70 -1.17 4.43 -6.01
CA TYR A 70 -0.57 5.43 -5.13
C TYR A 70 -0.59 6.86 -5.69
N ILE A 71 -0.42 7.02 -7.01
CA ILE A 71 -0.55 8.33 -7.66
C ILE A 71 -1.96 8.88 -7.48
N ILE A 72 -2.99 8.06 -7.72
CA ILE A 72 -4.39 8.46 -7.53
C ILE A 72 -4.67 8.73 -6.04
N GLY A 73 -4.18 7.89 -5.14
CA GLY A 73 -4.34 8.07 -3.70
C GLY A 73 -3.69 9.35 -3.19
N ILE A 74 -2.49 9.68 -3.68
CA ILE A 74 -1.83 10.95 -3.38
C ILE A 74 -2.65 12.12 -3.91
N LEU A 75 -3.03 12.12 -5.20
CA LEU A 75 -3.79 13.21 -5.80
C LEU A 75 -5.13 13.45 -5.10
N THR A 76 -5.86 12.39 -4.79
CA THR A 76 -7.17 12.48 -4.15
C THR A 76 -7.06 12.87 -2.68
N GLY A 77 -6.10 12.30 -1.95
CA GLY A 77 -5.82 12.65 -0.55
C GLY A 77 -5.37 14.11 -0.39
N THR A 78 -4.48 14.60 -1.26
CA THR A 78 -4.01 15.99 -1.21
C THR A 78 -5.12 16.98 -1.55
N LEU A 79 -5.91 16.72 -2.59
CA LEU A 79 -7.06 17.54 -2.93
C LEU A 79 -8.03 17.60 -1.74
N CYS A 80 -8.43 16.45 -1.18
CA CYS A 80 -9.37 16.42 -0.07
C CYS A 80 -8.83 17.08 1.20
N TRP A 81 -7.53 17.00 1.47
CA TRP A 81 -6.89 17.72 2.55
C TRP A 81 -6.95 19.25 2.35
N PHE A 82 -6.66 19.75 1.15
CA PHE A 82 -6.77 21.19 0.84
C PHE A 82 -8.23 21.69 0.95
N PHE A 83 -9.18 20.91 0.45
CA PHE A 83 -10.61 21.22 0.59
C PHE A 83 -11.02 21.24 2.07
N GLY A 84 -10.65 20.23 2.86
CA GLY A 84 -10.97 20.19 4.30
C GLY A 84 -10.32 21.33 5.08
N SER A 85 -9.08 21.70 4.76
CA SER A 85 -8.37 22.81 5.42
C SER A 85 -8.92 24.18 5.04
N THR A 86 -9.43 24.36 3.83
CA THR A 86 -9.98 25.64 3.35
C THR A 86 -11.40 25.84 3.87
N TYR A 87 -12.20 24.78 3.85
CA TYR A 87 -13.57 24.80 4.31
C TYR A 87 -13.64 24.18 5.71
N ASN A 88 -13.34 24.99 6.74
CA ASN A 88 -13.45 24.64 8.18
C ASN A 88 -14.82 24.04 8.60
N PHE A 89 -15.79 24.01 7.70
CA PHE A 89 -17.13 23.46 7.89
C PHE A 89 -17.21 21.93 7.70
N ILE A 90 -16.24 21.33 7.01
CA ILE A 90 -16.24 19.90 6.70
C ILE A 90 -15.40 19.19 7.77
N GLY A 91 -16.05 18.38 8.60
CA GLY A 91 -15.35 17.58 9.61
C GLY A 91 -14.30 16.66 8.97
N LEU A 92 -13.17 16.47 9.67
CA LEU A 92 -12.03 15.66 9.21
C LEU A 92 -12.45 14.25 8.74
N SER A 93 -13.42 13.65 9.43
CA SER A 93 -14.00 12.35 9.09
C SER A 93 -14.66 12.33 7.70
N PHE A 94 -15.37 13.39 7.32
CA PHE A 94 -16.02 13.48 6.02
C PHE A 94 -14.98 13.68 4.90
N ALA A 95 -13.99 14.55 5.12
CA ALA A 95 -12.88 14.73 4.16
C ALA A 95 -12.11 13.41 3.94
N GLY A 96 -11.88 12.63 5.00
CA GLY A 96 -11.26 11.31 4.89
C GLY A 96 -12.11 10.31 4.13
N ALA A 97 -13.42 10.24 4.41
CA ALA A 97 -14.34 9.38 3.67
C ALA A 97 -14.42 9.76 2.18
N LEU A 98 -14.43 11.05 1.88
CA LEU A 98 -14.45 11.58 0.52
C LEU A 98 -13.15 11.26 -0.21
N ALA A 99 -11.98 11.38 0.45
CA ALA A 99 -10.69 10.96 -0.11
C ALA A 99 -10.68 9.47 -0.50
N ILE A 100 -11.14 8.59 0.38
CA ILE A 100 -11.25 7.16 0.11
C ILE A 100 -12.20 6.92 -1.08
N GLY A 101 -13.40 7.49 -1.05
CA GLY A 101 -14.42 7.29 -2.08
C GLY A 101 -13.96 7.74 -3.46
N ILE A 102 -13.38 8.95 -3.55
CA ILE A 102 -12.84 9.48 -4.81
C ILE A 102 -11.64 8.63 -5.27
N SER A 103 -10.75 8.24 -4.36
CA SER A 103 -9.62 7.36 -4.70
C SER A 103 -10.09 6.04 -5.32
N ILE A 104 -11.08 5.38 -4.71
CA ILE A 104 -11.64 4.13 -5.23
C ILE A 104 -12.29 4.35 -6.59
N PHE A 105 -13.08 5.40 -6.74
CA PHE A 105 -13.75 5.75 -7.99
C PHE A 105 -12.76 5.93 -9.14
N PHE A 106 -11.71 6.73 -8.94
CA PHE A 106 -10.69 6.93 -9.98
C PHE A 106 -9.90 5.66 -10.27
N MET A 107 -9.49 4.91 -9.23
CA MET A 107 -8.80 3.62 -9.43
C MET A 107 -9.61 2.63 -10.25
N ALA A 108 -10.93 2.57 -10.04
CA ALA A 108 -11.84 1.71 -10.79
C ALA A 108 -11.96 2.15 -12.26
N ILE A 109 -11.92 3.45 -12.54
CA ILE A 109 -11.94 3.97 -13.92
C ILE A 109 -10.61 3.70 -14.63
N THR A 110 -9.48 3.91 -13.96
CA THR A 110 -8.15 3.81 -14.56
C THR A 110 -7.61 2.38 -14.62
N ASN A 111 -8.34 1.40 -14.08
CA ASN A 111 -7.90 0.01 -13.88
C ASN A 111 -6.57 -0.05 -13.12
N THR A 112 -6.47 0.69 -12.03
CA THR A 112 -5.30 0.71 -11.14
C THR A 112 -5.73 0.48 -9.69
N GLU A 113 -6.51 -0.57 -9.48
CA GLU A 113 -7.00 -0.94 -8.16
C GLU A 113 -5.82 -1.37 -7.28
N HIS A 114 -5.49 -0.54 -6.30
CA HIS A 114 -4.52 -0.87 -5.26
C HIS A 114 -5.11 -0.43 -3.91
N PRO A 115 -5.84 -1.31 -3.21
CA PRO A 115 -6.52 -0.97 -1.97
C PRO A 115 -5.65 -0.25 -0.92
N PRO A 116 -4.35 -0.60 -0.74
CA PRO A 116 -3.49 0.13 0.20
C PRO A 116 -3.29 1.61 -0.12
N ALA A 117 -3.46 2.02 -1.38
CA ALA A 117 -3.34 3.43 -1.76
C ALA A 117 -4.58 4.25 -1.33
N ALA A 118 -5.76 3.64 -1.23
CA ALA A 118 -6.94 4.31 -0.69
C ALA A 118 -6.79 4.57 0.82
N ALA A 119 -6.21 3.61 1.56
CA ALA A 119 -5.84 3.83 2.96
C ALA A 119 -4.78 4.94 3.11
N PHE A 120 -3.83 5.02 2.19
CA PHE A 120 -2.86 6.11 2.19
C PHE A 120 -3.48 7.49 1.91
N ALA A 121 -4.45 7.57 1.00
CA ALA A 121 -5.20 8.81 0.74
C ALA A 121 -5.90 9.33 2.01
N PHE A 122 -6.51 8.42 2.77
CA PHE A 122 -7.07 8.72 4.10
C PHE A 122 -6.01 9.22 5.08
N GLY A 123 -4.85 8.57 5.09
CA GLY A 123 -3.71 8.98 5.93
C GLY A 123 -3.25 10.40 5.66
N ILE A 124 -3.18 10.83 4.40
CA ILE A 124 -2.82 12.22 4.03
C ILE A 124 -3.81 13.22 4.63
N VAL A 125 -5.10 12.88 4.69
CA VAL A 125 -6.13 13.75 5.27
C VAL A 125 -6.03 13.79 6.79
N MET A 126 -5.81 12.65 7.44
CA MET A 126 -5.80 12.53 8.90
C MET A 126 -4.48 12.97 9.54
N ASP A 127 -3.36 12.48 9.01
CA ASP A 127 -2.00 12.74 9.55
C ASP A 127 -1.47 14.11 9.07
N GLY A 128 -2.15 14.72 8.08
CA GLY A 128 -1.80 16.01 7.50
C GLY A 128 -0.90 15.91 6.26
N PHE A 129 -0.98 16.92 5.40
CA PHE A 129 -0.16 16.97 4.21
C PHE A 129 1.29 17.36 4.53
N HIS A 130 2.18 16.39 4.40
CA HIS A 130 3.62 16.59 4.49
C HIS A 130 4.31 16.03 3.25
N LEU A 131 5.02 16.90 2.51
CA LEU A 131 5.81 16.50 1.34
C LEU A 131 6.80 15.37 1.67
N LYS A 132 7.37 15.40 2.89
CA LYS A 132 8.29 14.35 3.39
C LYS A 132 7.64 12.96 3.36
N THR A 133 6.38 12.84 3.80
CA THR A 133 5.62 11.58 3.83
C THR A 133 5.39 11.01 2.43
N ILE A 134 5.09 11.87 1.45
CA ILE A 134 4.93 11.48 0.05
C ILE A 134 6.25 10.99 -0.55
N VAL A 135 7.34 11.74 -0.35
CA VAL A 135 8.67 11.37 -0.84
C VAL A 135 9.11 10.02 -0.26
N ILE A 136 8.93 9.82 1.05
CA ILE A 136 9.23 8.55 1.73
C ILE A 136 8.40 7.41 1.13
N MET A 137 7.09 7.61 0.94
CA MET A 137 6.23 6.60 0.32
C MET A 137 6.73 6.25 -1.08
N LEU A 138 6.98 7.23 -1.95
CA LEU A 138 7.48 6.98 -3.31
C LEU A 138 8.82 6.22 -3.31
N PHE A 139 9.74 6.58 -2.42
CA PHE A 139 11.01 5.87 -2.25
C PHE A 139 10.78 4.40 -1.88
N ILE A 140 9.89 4.13 -0.93
CA ILE A 140 9.54 2.78 -0.48
C ILE A 140 8.88 1.98 -1.61
N LEU A 141 8.02 2.59 -2.44
CA LEU A 141 7.42 1.93 -3.61
C LEU A 141 8.45 1.52 -4.65
N ILE A 142 9.46 2.35 -4.89
CA ILE A 142 10.57 2.01 -5.79
C ILE A 142 11.36 0.82 -5.20
N LEU A 143 11.65 0.85 -3.90
CA LEU A 143 12.32 -0.24 -3.19
C LEU A 143 11.54 -1.55 -3.31
N PHE A 144 10.21 -1.53 -3.13
CA PHE A 144 9.32 -2.67 -3.32
C PHE A 144 9.44 -3.27 -4.71
N GLN A 145 9.49 -2.44 -5.76
CA GLN A 145 9.54 -2.92 -7.13
C GLN A 145 10.88 -3.55 -7.48
N ILE A 146 11.96 -2.95 -7.00
CA ILE A 146 13.31 -3.50 -7.15
C ILE A 146 13.35 -4.88 -6.49
N ILE A 147 12.95 -4.96 -5.23
CA ILE A 147 12.99 -6.21 -4.47
C ILE A 147 12.07 -7.24 -5.10
N LYS A 148 10.83 -6.88 -5.45
CA LYS A 148 9.92 -7.78 -6.17
C LYS A 148 10.58 -8.31 -7.44
N LYS A 149 11.23 -7.47 -8.24
CA LYS A 149 11.88 -7.91 -9.48
C LYS A 149 12.98 -8.94 -9.22
N PHE A 150 13.77 -8.77 -8.17
CA PHE A 150 14.80 -9.72 -7.76
C PHE A 150 14.22 -11.02 -7.19
N THR A 151 13.21 -10.90 -6.33
CA THR A 151 12.68 -12.02 -5.57
C THR A 151 11.61 -12.79 -6.36
N LYS A 152 11.01 -12.21 -7.41
CA LYS A 152 9.95 -12.85 -8.24
C LYS A 152 10.29 -14.26 -8.68
N LYS A 153 11.56 -14.54 -9.00
CA LYS A 153 12.01 -15.88 -9.43
C LYS A 153 11.94 -16.94 -8.33
N TRP A 154 11.96 -16.53 -7.07
CA TRP A 154 12.01 -17.41 -5.89
C TRP A 154 10.68 -17.50 -5.16
N LEU A 155 9.80 -16.52 -5.37
CA LEU A 155 8.48 -16.52 -4.75
C LEU A 155 7.46 -17.35 -5.54
N ILE A 156 6.49 -17.90 -4.80
CA ILE A 156 5.26 -18.50 -5.33
C ILE A 156 4.06 -17.66 -4.91
N ASP A 157 2.96 -17.77 -5.67
CA ASP A 157 1.69 -17.18 -5.25
C ASP A 157 1.09 -18.01 -4.11
N LEU A 158 1.03 -17.39 -2.93
CA LEU A 158 0.49 -17.92 -1.68
C LEU A 158 -1.05 -17.82 -1.62
N VAL A 159 -1.65 -17.00 -2.49
CA VAL A 159 -3.10 -16.75 -2.59
C VAL A 159 -3.55 -16.72 -4.06
#